data_AF-A0A1F9KZB5-F1
#
_entry.id   AF-A0A1F9KZB5-F1
#
_cell.length_a   1.000
_cell.length_b   1.000
_cell.length_c   1.000
_cell.angle_alpha   90.00
_cell.angle_beta   90.00
_cell.angle_gamma   90.00
#
_symmetry.space_group_name_H-M   'P 1'
#
loop_
_entity.id
_entity.type
_entity.pdbx_description
1 polymer ?
#
loop_
_entity_poly.entity_id
_entity_poly.type
_entity_poly.pdbx_seq_one_letter_code
_entity_poly.pdbx_strand_id
1 'polypeptide(L)'
;MRNEILLYDPRLIEEAVFLCLREHPKAGEFDRERCRHYEISDPEERERGFQDLHRAWFIRLGLAHPIEEALHEQPVLLSRVKTCVVGRTAAKNLEGAELFVGSEEGSSDREQRNVRILLRPESLLDPAALLSFLRHELLHIIDMLDPDYGYEPILPSAVGGPTHDRLLAERYRALWDATIDGRMARRGWAPESIRAERLKDFRGAFPMLGEDSARMFSHFFDRERSTHPELVAFACNPSAGTGELPTTASPGNRCPLCGFPTHSFAPEPERLPPEVIAEIAKDFPRWQPSQGLCRQCADLYQAHQVSMRAAKQLPGAHPGSRC
;
A
#
# COMPACT_ATOMS: atom_id res chain seq x y z
N MET A 1 22.18 -12.63 -22.40
CA MET A 1 21.30 -13.80 -22.23
C MET A 1 19.87 -13.30 -22.35
N ARG A 2 19.03 -13.89 -23.21
CA ARG A 2 17.59 -13.57 -23.20
C ARG A 2 17.02 -14.10 -21.89
N ASN A 3 16.37 -13.23 -21.13
CA ASN A 3 15.72 -13.63 -19.89
C ASN A 3 14.38 -14.28 -20.29
N GLU A 4 14.33 -15.61 -20.39
CA GLU A 4 13.15 -16.37 -20.87
C GLU A 4 11.86 -16.14 -20.05
N ILE A 5 12.01 -15.52 -18.87
CA ILE A 5 10.94 -15.19 -17.93
C ILE A 5 10.26 -13.86 -18.31
N LEU A 6 10.93 -12.96 -19.03
CA LEU A 6 10.49 -11.57 -19.23
C LEU A 6 9.70 -11.39 -20.52
N LEU A 7 8.42 -11.04 -20.38
CA LEU A 7 7.50 -10.78 -21.48
C LEU A 7 7.08 -9.32 -21.47
N TYR A 8 6.93 -8.72 -22.65
CA TYR A 8 6.52 -7.34 -22.80
C TYR A 8 5.23 -7.27 -23.62
N ASP A 9 4.31 -6.43 -23.18
CA ASP A 9 3.15 -6.02 -23.98
C ASP A 9 3.63 -5.25 -25.23
N PRO A 10 3.30 -5.71 -26.45
CA PRO A 10 3.68 -5.01 -27.68
C PRO A 10 3.23 -3.56 -27.73
N ARG A 11 2.07 -3.21 -27.14
CA ARG A 11 1.56 -1.83 -27.15
C ARG A 11 2.38 -0.91 -26.26
N LEU A 12 2.88 -1.41 -25.12
CA LEU A 12 3.80 -0.65 -24.28
C LEU A 12 5.08 -0.32 -25.04
N ILE A 13 5.65 -1.34 -25.71
CA ILE A 13 6.87 -1.21 -26.52
C ILE A 13 6.66 -0.17 -27.63
N GLU A 14 5.59 -0.32 -28.40
CA GLU A 14 5.27 0.57 -29.53
C GLU A 14 5.15 2.02 -29.08
N GLU A 15 4.30 2.30 -28.08
CA GLU A 15 4.07 3.66 -27.59
C GLU A 15 5.34 4.29 -26.99
N ALA A 16 6.12 3.54 -26.22
CA ALA A 16 7.37 4.04 -25.65
C ALA A 16 8.42 4.38 -26.72
N VAL A 17 8.51 3.56 -27.77
CA VAL A 17 9.40 3.84 -28.92
C VAL A 17 8.96 5.11 -29.63
N PHE A 18 7.66 5.29 -29.92
CA PHE A 18 7.15 6.51 -30.55
C PHE A 18 7.43 7.76 -29.70
N LEU A 19 7.18 7.69 -28.39
CA LEU A 19 7.43 8.80 -27.49
C LEU A 19 8.91 9.17 -27.44
N CYS A 20 9.79 8.17 -27.32
CA CYS A 20 11.24 8.37 -27.31
C CYS A 20 11.73 8.99 -28.64
N LEU A 21 11.18 8.53 -29.77
CA LEU A 21 11.62 8.97 -31.09
C LEU A 21 11.12 10.36 -31.52
N ARG A 22 10.11 10.93 -30.85
CA ARG A 22 9.46 12.19 -31.26
C ARG A 22 10.44 13.34 -31.52
N GLU A 23 11.53 13.40 -30.77
CA GLU A 23 12.60 14.42 -30.91
C GLU A 23 13.98 13.78 -31.09
N HIS A 24 14.03 12.49 -31.43
CA HIS A 24 15.29 11.75 -31.49
C HIS A 24 15.96 11.89 -32.86
N PRO A 25 17.30 12.06 -32.95
CA PRO A 25 18.01 12.20 -34.24
C PRO A 25 17.80 11.04 -35.22
N LYS A 26 17.47 9.86 -34.71
CA LYS A 26 17.22 8.65 -35.51
C LYS A 26 15.76 8.43 -35.92
N ALA A 27 14.85 9.37 -35.66
CA ALA A 27 13.45 9.24 -36.05
C ALA A 27 13.27 8.91 -37.53
N GLY A 28 14.02 9.60 -38.41
CA GLY A 28 13.98 9.33 -39.85
C GLY A 28 14.55 7.96 -40.27
N GLU A 29 15.43 7.34 -39.47
CA GLU A 29 15.89 5.96 -39.70
C GLU A 29 14.77 4.98 -39.39
N PHE A 30 14.14 5.13 -38.22
CA PHE A 30 12.98 4.35 -37.81
C PHE A 30 11.83 4.45 -38.82
N ASP A 31 11.49 5.66 -39.27
CA ASP A 31 10.41 5.85 -40.24
C ASP A 31 10.68 5.12 -41.56
N ARG A 32 11.91 5.15 -42.06
CA ARG A 32 12.28 4.42 -43.28
C ARG A 32 12.16 2.91 -43.11
N GLU A 33 12.57 2.36 -41.96
CA GLU A 33 12.41 0.94 -41.67
C GLU A 33 10.92 0.57 -41.55
N ARG A 34 10.15 1.38 -40.82
CA ARG A 34 8.70 1.23 -40.65
C ARG A 34 7.96 1.25 -41.99
N CYS A 35 8.32 2.14 -42.91
CA CYS A 35 7.72 2.22 -44.25
C CYS A 35 7.81 0.90 -45.03
N ARG A 36 8.91 0.15 -44.90
CA ARG A 36 9.11 -1.13 -45.63
C ARG A 36 8.09 -2.18 -45.24
N HIS A 37 7.61 -2.17 -44.00
CA HIS A 37 6.61 -3.15 -43.55
C HIS A 37 5.24 -2.94 -44.19
N TYR A 38 4.91 -1.75 -44.68
CA TYR A 38 3.67 -1.53 -45.43
C TYR A 38 3.65 -2.23 -46.80
N GLU A 39 4.82 -2.64 -47.32
CA GLU A 39 4.94 -3.40 -48.57
C GLU A 39 4.58 -4.89 -48.39
N ILE A 40 4.46 -5.36 -47.14
CA ILE A 40 4.07 -6.73 -46.83
C ILE A 40 2.55 -6.89 -47.05
N SER A 41 2.19 -7.79 -47.97
CA SER A 41 0.80 -8.06 -48.37
C SER A 41 0.01 -8.85 -47.32
N ASP A 42 0.66 -9.79 -46.64
CA ASP A 42 0.02 -10.60 -45.60
C ASP A 42 -0.17 -9.77 -44.32
N PRO A 43 -1.42 -9.59 -43.83
CA PRO A 43 -1.69 -8.78 -42.64
C PRO A 43 -1.03 -9.29 -41.36
N GLU A 44 -0.95 -10.61 -41.16
CA GLU A 44 -0.38 -11.19 -39.95
C GLU A 44 1.15 -11.12 -39.98
N GLU A 45 1.76 -11.36 -41.15
CA GLU A 45 3.20 -11.19 -41.34
C GLU A 45 3.60 -9.73 -41.15
N ARG A 46 2.80 -8.79 -41.66
CA ARG A 46 3.02 -7.36 -41.47
C ARG A 46 2.95 -6.97 -40.00
N GLU A 47 1.94 -7.45 -39.28
CA GLU A 47 1.78 -7.19 -37.84
C GLU A 47 2.98 -7.73 -37.04
N ARG A 48 3.42 -8.97 -37.30
CA ARG A 48 4.64 -9.53 -36.70
C ARG A 48 5.87 -8.67 -37.03
N GLY A 49 5.99 -8.23 -38.28
CA GLY A 49 7.08 -7.36 -38.73
C GLY A 49 7.12 -6.02 -37.97
N PHE A 50 5.96 -5.39 -37.74
CA PHE A 50 5.89 -4.19 -36.91
C PHE A 50 6.28 -4.48 -35.45
N GLN A 51 5.81 -5.57 -34.86
CA GLN A 51 6.16 -5.93 -33.47
C GLN A 51 7.67 -6.17 -33.32
N ASP A 52 8.28 -6.88 -34.26
CA ASP A 52 9.73 -7.12 -34.29
C ASP A 52 10.53 -5.84 -34.45
N LEU A 53 10.09 -4.93 -35.34
CA LEU A 53 10.70 -3.61 -35.53
C LEU A 53 10.68 -2.81 -34.22
N HIS A 54 9.50 -2.64 -33.61
CA HIS A 54 9.38 -1.85 -32.37
C HIS A 54 10.19 -2.48 -31.24
N ARG A 55 10.20 -3.82 -31.11
CA ARG A 55 11.04 -4.52 -30.13
C ARG A 55 12.53 -4.26 -30.35
N ALA A 56 12.99 -4.30 -31.60
CA ALA A 56 14.39 -4.01 -31.92
C ALA A 56 14.77 -2.56 -31.55
N TRP A 57 13.90 -1.60 -31.86
CA TRP A 57 14.10 -0.20 -31.51
C TRP A 57 14.03 0.06 -30.00
N PHE A 58 13.13 -0.61 -29.29
CA PHE A 58 13.02 -0.53 -27.83
C PHE A 58 14.33 -0.90 -27.13
N ILE A 59 14.97 -1.98 -27.59
CA ILE A 59 16.29 -2.40 -27.10
C ILE A 59 17.37 -1.42 -27.55
N ARG A 60 17.37 -1.00 -28.83
CA ARG A 60 18.37 -0.08 -29.40
C ARG A 60 18.38 1.29 -28.72
N LEU A 61 17.22 1.76 -28.27
CA LEU A 61 17.03 3.01 -27.54
C LEU A 61 17.34 2.87 -26.04
N GLY A 62 17.64 1.66 -25.56
CA GLY A 62 17.97 1.40 -24.15
C GLY A 62 16.76 1.38 -23.21
N LEU A 63 15.53 1.41 -23.73
CA LEU A 63 14.31 1.49 -22.92
C LEU A 63 14.05 0.23 -22.08
N ALA A 64 14.59 -0.92 -22.51
CA ALA A 64 14.54 -2.16 -21.74
C ALA A 64 15.49 -2.19 -20.53
N HIS A 65 16.55 -1.36 -20.55
CA HIS A 65 17.69 -1.53 -19.66
C HIS A 65 17.34 -1.40 -18.17
N PRO A 66 16.57 -0.40 -17.71
CA PRO A 66 16.19 -0.29 -16.30
C PRO A 66 15.41 -1.50 -15.78
N ILE A 67 14.59 -2.11 -16.63
CA ILE A 67 13.77 -3.28 -16.27
C ILE A 67 14.66 -4.51 -16.12
N GLU A 68 15.54 -4.73 -17.11
CA GLU A 68 16.48 -5.85 -17.08
C GLU A 68 17.46 -5.73 -15.92
N GLU A 69 17.94 -4.52 -15.62
CA GLU A 69 18.82 -4.23 -14.49
C GLU A 69 18.13 -4.54 -13.16
N ALA A 70 16.93 -3.99 -12.93
CA ALA A 70 16.19 -4.21 -11.69
C ALA A 70 15.91 -5.71 -11.44
N LEU A 71 15.57 -6.47 -12.48
CA LEU A 71 15.35 -7.91 -12.37
C LEU A 71 16.65 -8.69 -12.12
N HIS A 72 17.75 -8.29 -12.76
CA HIS A 72 19.05 -8.93 -12.56
C HIS A 72 19.60 -8.70 -11.14
N GLU A 73 19.32 -7.54 -10.55
CA GLU A 73 19.65 -7.25 -9.14
C GLU A 73 18.90 -8.14 -8.15
N GLN A 74 17.86 -8.84 -8.59
CA GLN A 74 17.02 -9.71 -7.77
C GLN A 74 16.99 -11.16 -8.28
N PRO A 75 18.11 -11.92 -8.24
CA PRO A 75 18.16 -13.29 -8.77
C PRO A 75 17.13 -14.25 -8.14
N VAL A 76 16.77 -14.00 -6.87
CA VAL A 76 15.76 -14.78 -6.15
C VAL A 76 14.41 -14.72 -6.87
N LEU A 77 14.01 -13.55 -7.38
CA LEU A 77 12.77 -13.40 -8.13
C LEU A 77 12.79 -14.28 -9.39
N LEU A 78 13.87 -14.24 -10.17
CA LEU A 78 14.02 -15.06 -11.39
C LEU A 78 13.96 -16.57 -11.11
N SER A 79 14.41 -17.01 -9.93
CA SER A 79 14.33 -18.41 -9.52
C SER A 79 12.96 -18.85 -9.01
N ARG A 80 12.10 -17.93 -8.54
CA ARG A 80 10.86 -18.22 -7.81
C ARG A 80 9.57 -17.93 -8.59
N VAL A 81 9.68 -17.31 -9.75
CA VAL A 81 8.53 -16.99 -10.61
C VAL A 81 8.65 -17.66 -11.97
N LYS A 82 7.51 -18.00 -12.57
CA LYS A 82 7.42 -18.58 -13.91
C LYS A 82 7.64 -17.50 -14.97
N THR A 83 6.88 -16.41 -14.88
CA THR A 83 6.96 -15.30 -15.83
C THR A 83 6.91 -13.95 -15.12
N CYS A 84 7.49 -12.95 -15.75
CA CYS A 84 7.37 -11.54 -15.43
C CYS A 84 6.84 -10.82 -16.67
N VAL A 85 5.63 -10.26 -16.57
CA VAL A 85 4.96 -9.58 -17.68
C VAL A 85 4.99 -8.08 -17.43
N VAL A 86 5.62 -7.33 -18.33
CA VAL A 86 5.63 -5.87 -18.34
C VAL A 86 4.51 -5.38 -19.25
N GLY A 87 3.47 -4.82 -18.66
CA GLY A 87 2.26 -4.37 -19.34
C GLY A 87 2.07 -2.86 -19.33
N ARG A 88 1.25 -2.36 -20.26
CA ARG A 88 0.89 -0.96 -20.31
C ARG A 88 -0.20 -0.61 -19.29
N THR A 89 -0.06 0.56 -18.67
CA THR A 89 -1.18 1.29 -18.03
C THR A 89 -1.23 2.74 -18.53
N ALA A 90 -2.42 3.33 -18.53
CA ALA A 90 -2.59 4.76 -18.84
C ALA A 90 -2.60 5.64 -17.58
N ALA A 91 -2.85 5.06 -16.40
CA ALA A 91 -3.06 5.80 -15.17
C ALA A 91 -1.84 5.66 -14.24
N LYS A 92 -1.32 6.81 -13.77
CA LYS A 92 -0.14 6.85 -12.90
C LYS A 92 -0.31 6.06 -11.59
N ASN A 93 -1.51 6.08 -11.02
CA ASN A 93 -1.83 5.38 -9.77
C ASN A 93 -2.02 3.86 -9.95
N LEU A 94 -1.91 3.36 -11.18
CA LEU A 94 -1.92 1.92 -11.50
C LEU A 94 -0.53 1.42 -11.90
N GLU A 95 0.50 2.28 -11.88
CA GLU A 95 1.87 1.80 -12.00
C GLU A 95 2.24 1.06 -10.72
N GLY A 96 2.82 -0.12 -10.86
CA GLY A 96 3.19 -0.99 -9.72
C GLY A 96 3.62 -2.37 -10.17
N ALA A 97 4.07 -3.18 -9.22
CA ALA A 97 4.25 -4.61 -9.41
C ALA A 97 3.24 -5.43 -8.59
N GLU A 98 2.71 -6.48 -9.19
CA GLU A 98 1.75 -7.39 -8.55
C GLU A 98 2.22 -8.84 -8.70
N LEU A 99 2.07 -9.63 -7.62
CA LEU A 99 2.30 -11.07 -7.60
C LEU A 99 0.97 -11.81 -7.76
N PHE A 100 0.85 -12.60 -8.83
CA PHE A 100 -0.26 -13.50 -9.07
C PHE A 100 0.14 -14.93 -8.73
N VAL A 101 -0.69 -15.60 -7.94
CA VAL A 101 -0.54 -17.02 -7.60
C VAL A 101 -1.72 -17.78 -8.18
N GLY A 102 -1.45 -18.61 -9.20
CA GLY A 102 -2.41 -19.51 -9.81
C GLY A 102 -2.71 -20.71 -8.92
N SER A 103 -3.87 -21.33 -9.12
CA SER A 103 -4.36 -22.45 -8.32
C SER A 103 -4.34 -23.78 -9.08
N GLU A 104 -3.43 -23.96 -10.05
CA GLU A 104 -3.35 -25.20 -10.84
C GLU A 104 -2.81 -26.35 -9.99
N GLU A 105 -3.67 -27.35 -9.76
CA GLU A 105 -3.31 -28.58 -9.03
C GLU A 105 -2.21 -29.36 -9.77
N GLY A 106 -1.14 -29.73 -9.04
CA GLY A 106 -0.03 -30.52 -9.57
C GLY A 106 1.12 -29.70 -10.19
N SER A 107 0.99 -28.39 -10.31
CA SER A 107 2.09 -27.50 -10.70
C SER A 107 3.07 -27.27 -9.55
N SER A 108 4.35 -27.07 -9.87
CA SER A 108 5.33 -26.64 -8.86
C SER A 108 5.02 -25.24 -8.33
N ASP A 109 5.51 -24.95 -7.13
CA ASP A 109 5.30 -23.67 -6.42
C ASP A 109 5.74 -22.45 -7.27
N ARG A 110 6.75 -22.63 -8.12
CA ARG A 110 7.23 -21.62 -9.09
C ARG A 110 6.27 -21.44 -10.26
N GLU A 111 5.72 -22.52 -10.80
CA GLU A 111 4.87 -22.50 -12.00
C GLU A 111 3.53 -21.79 -11.75
N GLN A 112 3.12 -21.72 -10.49
CA GLN A 112 1.93 -21.00 -10.07
C GLN A 112 2.17 -19.48 -9.95
N ARG A 113 3.41 -19.00 -9.89
CA ARG A 113 3.72 -17.60 -9.55
C ARG A 113 4.10 -16.78 -10.77
N ASN A 114 3.39 -15.68 -10.99
CA ASN A 114 3.65 -14.74 -12.08
C ASN A 114 3.70 -13.32 -11.53
N VAL A 115 4.67 -12.53 -12.00
CA VAL A 115 4.77 -11.11 -11.64
C VAL A 115 4.26 -10.27 -12.80
N ARG A 116 3.44 -9.27 -12.52
CA ARG A 116 3.03 -8.27 -13.50
C ARG A 116 3.56 -6.91 -13.09
N ILE A 117 4.29 -6.26 -13.98
CA ILE A 117 4.75 -4.88 -13.81
C ILE A 117 3.92 -4.02 -14.75
N LEU A 118 3.18 -3.05 -14.21
CA LEU A 118 2.41 -2.11 -15.00
C LEU A 118 3.15 -0.78 -15.08
N LEU A 119 3.40 -0.31 -16.30
CA LEU A 119 4.11 0.94 -16.56
C LEU A 119 3.34 1.82 -17.54
N ARG A 120 3.44 3.13 -17.34
CA ARG A 120 3.11 4.10 -18.38
C ARG A 120 4.26 4.17 -19.39
N PRO A 121 3.98 4.31 -20.70
CA PRO A 121 5.01 4.49 -21.71
C PRO A 121 5.98 5.64 -21.40
N GLU A 122 5.49 6.74 -20.80
CA GLU A 122 6.28 7.90 -20.42
C GLU A 122 7.33 7.57 -19.34
N SER A 123 7.03 6.63 -18.46
CA SER A 123 7.95 6.24 -17.36
C SER A 123 9.21 5.57 -17.90
N LEU A 124 9.17 4.98 -19.10
CA LEU A 124 10.35 4.41 -19.77
C LEU A 124 11.34 5.47 -20.28
N LEU A 125 10.93 6.74 -20.33
CA LEU A 125 11.77 7.84 -20.82
C LEU A 125 12.66 8.46 -19.73
N ASP A 126 12.46 8.08 -18.46
CA ASP A 126 13.33 8.45 -17.34
C ASP A 126 13.94 7.17 -16.74
N PRO A 127 15.09 6.70 -17.27
CA PRO A 127 15.70 5.44 -16.84
C PRO A 127 16.05 5.40 -15.35
N ALA A 128 16.49 6.51 -14.78
CA ALA A 128 16.91 6.56 -13.38
C ALA A 128 15.70 6.51 -12.44
N ALA A 129 14.65 7.28 -12.74
CA ALA A 129 13.42 7.22 -11.96
C ALA A 129 12.74 5.85 -12.08
N LEU A 130 12.71 5.26 -13.29
CA LEU A 130 12.14 3.94 -13.50
C LEU A 130 12.91 2.87 -12.73
N LEU A 131 14.24 2.88 -12.78
CA LEU A 131 15.05 1.91 -12.04
C LEU A 131 14.84 2.01 -10.53
N SER A 132 14.80 3.22 -9.97
CA SER A 132 14.48 3.43 -8.55
C SER A 132 13.09 2.90 -8.20
N PHE A 133 12.09 3.18 -9.03
CA PHE A 133 10.73 2.69 -8.86
C PHE A 133 10.67 1.16 -8.89
N LEU A 134 11.29 0.51 -9.87
CA LEU A 134 11.29 -0.94 -9.99
C LEU A 134 12.01 -1.61 -8.82
N ARG A 135 13.13 -1.05 -8.34
CA ARG A 135 13.80 -1.56 -7.14
C ARG A 135 12.87 -1.55 -5.92
N HIS A 136 12.08 -0.50 -5.74
CA HIS A 136 11.09 -0.42 -4.67
C HIS A 136 10.02 -1.50 -4.80
N GLU A 137 9.36 -1.57 -5.95
CA GLU A 137 8.27 -2.50 -6.22
C GLU A 137 8.72 -3.97 -6.15
N LEU A 138 9.88 -4.31 -6.72
CA LEU A 138 10.38 -5.68 -6.71
C LEU A 138 10.82 -6.12 -5.31
N LEU A 139 11.25 -5.22 -4.42
CA LEU A 139 11.55 -5.57 -3.03
C LEU A 139 10.28 -5.95 -2.25
N HIS A 140 9.13 -5.34 -2.52
CA HIS A 140 7.83 -5.80 -2.01
C HIS A 140 7.53 -7.22 -2.48
N ILE A 141 7.70 -7.51 -3.77
CA ILE A 141 7.48 -8.85 -4.34
C ILE A 141 8.44 -9.88 -3.71
N ILE A 142 9.69 -9.51 -3.47
CA ILE A 142 10.66 -10.40 -2.80
C ILE A 142 10.20 -10.76 -1.40
N ASP A 143 9.72 -9.80 -0.62
CA ASP A 143 9.16 -10.08 0.70
C ASP A 143 7.98 -11.05 0.59
N MET A 144 7.06 -10.84 -0.36
CA MET A 144 5.93 -11.76 -0.59
C MET A 144 6.38 -13.19 -0.96
N LEU A 145 7.54 -13.34 -1.59
CA LEU A 145 8.10 -14.62 -2.01
C LEU A 145 8.95 -15.30 -0.94
N ASP A 146 9.32 -14.60 0.14
CA ASP A 146 10.17 -15.11 1.23
C ASP A 146 9.31 -15.79 2.32
N PRO A 147 9.44 -17.12 2.53
CA PRO A 147 8.72 -17.82 3.59
C PRO A 147 8.99 -17.26 4.99
N ASP A 148 10.21 -16.74 5.23
CA ASP A 148 10.58 -16.18 6.53
C ASP A 148 9.93 -14.81 6.77
N TYR A 149 9.48 -14.13 5.71
CA TYR A 149 8.70 -12.89 5.83
C TYR A 149 7.26 -13.19 6.25
N GLY A 150 6.70 -14.33 5.83
CA GLY A 150 5.38 -14.81 6.25
C GLY A 150 4.22 -13.96 5.71
N TYR A 151 4.30 -13.53 4.44
CA TYR A 151 3.25 -12.71 3.82
C TYR A 151 1.90 -13.42 3.76
N GLU A 152 0.85 -12.72 4.20
CA GLU A 152 -0.52 -13.11 3.98
C GLU A 152 -1.23 -12.06 3.09
N PRO A 153 -1.98 -12.49 2.06
CA PRO A 153 -2.60 -11.58 1.09
C PRO A 153 -3.78 -10.80 1.67
N ILE A 154 -4.35 -11.24 2.79
CA ILE A 154 -5.53 -10.65 3.40
C ILE A 154 -5.14 -10.18 4.79
N LEU A 155 -5.21 -8.86 5.00
CA LEU A 155 -5.06 -8.29 6.34
C LEU A 155 -6.24 -8.71 7.23
N PRO A 156 -6.03 -8.90 8.55
CA PRO A 156 -7.11 -9.20 9.47
C PRO A 156 -8.22 -8.16 9.40
N SER A 157 -9.48 -8.63 9.35
CA SER A 157 -10.63 -7.74 9.41
C SER A 157 -10.62 -6.98 10.74
N ALA A 158 -10.69 -5.66 10.66
CA ALA A 158 -10.75 -4.83 11.83
C ALA A 158 -12.17 -4.87 12.43
N VAL A 159 -12.24 -4.99 13.76
CA VAL A 159 -13.50 -5.14 14.52
C VAL A 159 -14.52 -4.01 14.26
N GLY A 160 -14.07 -2.85 13.76
CA GLY A 160 -14.94 -1.69 13.49
C GLY A 160 -15.42 -1.53 12.03
N GLY A 161 -15.20 -2.53 11.16
CA GLY A 161 -15.72 -2.55 9.80
C GLY A 161 -14.84 -1.85 8.74
N PRO A 162 -15.38 -1.58 7.53
CA PRO A 162 -14.57 -1.25 6.34
C PRO A 162 -13.66 -0.02 6.47
N THR A 163 -14.09 1.00 7.23
CA THR A 163 -13.25 2.18 7.51
C THR A 163 -12.00 1.82 8.29
N HIS A 164 -12.11 0.84 9.20
CA HIS A 164 -11.00 0.37 10.00
C HIS A 164 -10.06 -0.52 9.18
N ASP A 165 -10.61 -1.29 8.24
CA ASP A 165 -9.80 -2.06 7.28
C ASP A 165 -8.95 -1.14 6.41
N ARG A 166 -9.55 -0.03 5.93
CA ARG A 166 -8.82 0.97 5.14
C ARG A 166 -7.68 1.61 5.94
N LEU A 167 -7.92 2.01 7.18
CA LEU A 167 -6.88 2.58 8.03
C LEU A 167 -5.77 1.57 8.33
N LEU A 168 -6.14 0.31 8.58
CA LEU A 168 -5.17 -0.77 8.79
C LEU A 168 -4.29 -0.94 7.56
N ALA A 169 -4.87 -0.96 6.37
CA ALA A 169 -4.14 -1.03 5.11
C ALA A 169 -3.22 0.18 4.90
N GLU A 170 -3.69 1.41 5.20
CA GLU A 170 -2.89 2.63 5.11
C GLU A 170 -1.67 2.59 6.06
N ARG A 171 -1.85 2.13 7.30
CA ARG A 171 -0.77 1.96 8.29
C ARG A 171 0.20 0.86 7.90
N TYR A 172 -0.32 -0.30 7.51
CA TYR A 172 0.50 -1.43 7.06
C TYR A 172 1.37 -1.02 5.87
N ARG A 173 0.79 -0.34 4.87
CA ARG A 173 1.53 0.17 3.72
C ARG A 173 2.63 1.15 4.13
N ALA A 174 2.34 2.11 5.01
CA ALA A 174 3.35 3.05 5.50
C ALA A 174 4.53 2.37 6.21
N LEU A 175 4.27 1.29 6.94
CA LEU A 175 5.33 0.49 7.57
C LEU A 175 6.14 -0.28 6.53
N TRP A 176 5.47 -0.95 5.59
CA TRP A 176 6.15 -1.73 4.56
C TRP A 176 6.99 -0.84 3.65
N ASP A 177 6.44 0.29 3.19
CA ASP A 177 7.19 1.27 2.39
C ASP A 177 8.43 1.78 3.15
N ALA A 178 8.34 1.99 4.47
CA ALA A 178 9.47 2.39 5.29
C ALA A 178 10.56 1.30 5.39
N THR A 179 10.19 0.02 5.47
CA THR A 179 11.17 -1.08 5.50
C THR A 179 11.82 -1.28 4.13
N ILE A 180 11.06 -1.16 3.03
CA ILE A 180 11.59 -1.20 1.67
C ILE A 180 12.61 -0.09 1.46
N ASP A 181 12.22 1.16 1.73
CA ASP A 181 13.09 2.30 1.45
C ASP A 181 14.27 2.39 2.41
N GLY A 182 14.15 1.85 3.61
CA GLY A 182 15.26 1.60 4.51
C GLY A 182 16.33 0.70 3.88
N ARG A 183 15.90 -0.42 3.28
CA ARG A 183 16.79 -1.33 2.53
C ARG A 183 17.39 -0.66 1.30
N MET A 184 16.59 0.11 0.55
CA MET A 184 17.08 0.84 -0.62
C MET A 184 18.14 1.87 -0.22
N ALA A 185 17.91 2.64 0.85
CA ALA A 185 18.87 3.62 1.36
C ALA A 185 20.21 2.98 1.76
N ARG A 186 20.18 1.83 2.47
CA ARG A 186 21.40 1.09 2.84
C ARG A 186 22.17 0.54 1.63
N ARG A 187 21.48 0.23 0.54
CA ARG A 187 22.08 -0.20 -0.73
C ARG A 187 22.56 0.97 -1.60
N GLY A 188 22.33 2.21 -1.19
CA GLY A 188 22.64 3.39 -1.99
C GLY A 188 21.73 3.58 -3.20
N TRP A 189 20.53 2.99 -3.18
CA TRP A 189 19.56 3.04 -4.28
C TRP A 189 18.52 4.15 -4.14
N ALA A 190 18.45 4.78 -2.98
CA ALA A 190 17.49 5.83 -2.70
C ALA A 190 18.20 7.17 -2.43
N PRO A 191 17.56 8.31 -2.73
CA PRO A 191 18.11 9.62 -2.43
C PRO A 191 18.22 9.84 -0.91
N GLU A 192 19.10 10.75 -0.48
CA GLU A 192 19.28 11.10 0.94
C GLU A 192 17.98 11.60 1.61
N SER A 193 17.05 12.17 0.83
CA SER A 193 15.77 12.69 1.31
C SER A 193 14.77 11.59 1.71
N ILE A 194 14.95 10.34 1.26
CA ILE A 194 13.94 9.29 1.39
C ILE A 194 13.55 9.02 2.85
N ARG A 195 14.52 9.12 3.77
CA ARG A 195 14.27 8.92 5.20
C ARG A 195 13.31 9.98 5.75
N ALA A 196 13.53 11.25 5.38
CA ALA A 196 12.69 12.36 5.84
C ALA A 196 11.28 12.28 5.25
N GLU A 197 11.17 11.88 3.98
CA GLU A 197 9.89 11.65 3.30
C GLU A 197 9.10 10.52 3.98
N ARG A 198 9.72 9.37 4.23
CA ARG A 198 9.07 8.25 4.92
C ARG A 198 8.73 8.53 6.37
N LEU A 199 9.54 9.31 7.09
CA LEU A 199 9.18 9.76 8.43
C LEU A 199 7.93 10.65 8.42
N LYS A 200 7.75 11.48 7.39
CA LYS A 200 6.54 12.30 7.23
C LYS A 200 5.31 11.42 6.98
N ASP A 201 5.41 10.44 6.08
CA ASP A 201 4.32 9.49 5.80
C ASP A 201 3.96 8.67 7.05
N PHE A 202 4.98 8.18 7.76
CA PHE A 202 4.81 7.45 9.02
C PHE A 202 4.08 8.29 10.06
N ARG A 203 4.48 9.56 10.27
CA ARG A 203 3.78 10.48 11.19
C ARG A 203 2.32 10.71 10.78
N GLY A 204 2.03 10.74 9.47
CA GLY A 204 0.67 10.84 8.95
C GLY A 204 -0.17 9.60 9.25
N ALA A 205 0.41 8.40 9.14
CA ALA A 205 -0.27 7.13 9.41
C ALA A 205 -0.42 6.83 10.92
N PHE A 206 0.51 7.35 11.73
CA PHE A 206 0.60 7.12 13.18
C PHE A 206 0.64 8.41 14.01
N PRO A 207 -0.36 9.30 13.87
CA PRO A 207 -0.37 10.59 14.58
C PRO A 207 -0.42 10.43 16.10
N MET A 208 -0.91 9.29 16.59
CA MET A 208 -1.02 9.00 18.02
C MET A 208 0.32 8.78 18.73
N LEU A 209 1.40 8.51 17.99
CA LEU A 209 2.72 8.28 18.56
C LEU A 209 3.40 9.57 19.01
N GLY A 210 2.97 10.74 18.52
CA GLY A 210 3.53 12.04 18.94
C GLY A 210 5.06 12.04 18.87
N GLU A 211 5.71 12.38 20.00
CA GLU A 211 7.17 12.45 20.14
C GLU A 211 7.88 11.10 19.91
N ASP A 212 7.20 9.98 20.16
CA ASP A 212 7.77 8.66 19.93
C ASP A 212 7.89 8.28 18.44
N SER A 213 7.25 9.04 17.55
CA SER A 213 7.19 8.71 16.12
C SER A 213 8.56 8.47 15.51
N ALA A 214 9.57 9.30 15.82
CA ALA A 214 10.90 9.18 15.23
C ALA A 214 11.64 7.92 15.70
N ARG A 215 11.48 7.57 16.99
CA ARG A 215 12.06 6.37 17.59
C ARG A 215 11.42 5.12 16.99
N MET A 216 10.09 5.08 16.90
CA MET A 216 9.34 3.96 16.32
C MET A 216 9.60 3.81 14.82
N PHE A 217 9.65 4.92 14.07
CA PHE A 217 10.01 4.90 12.65
C PHE A 217 11.40 4.29 12.42
N SER A 218 12.39 4.69 13.22
CA SER A 218 13.77 4.19 13.09
C SER A 218 13.84 2.67 13.28
N HIS A 219 12.98 2.08 14.13
CA HIS A 219 12.89 0.63 14.30
C HIS A 219 12.56 -0.10 12.99
N PHE A 220 11.68 0.46 12.15
CA PHE A 220 11.30 -0.15 10.87
C PHE A 220 12.25 0.23 9.74
N PHE A 221 12.67 1.49 9.68
CA PHE A 221 13.50 1.98 8.58
C PHE A 221 14.94 1.45 8.67
N ASP A 222 15.53 1.42 9.87
CA ASP A 222 16.96 1.07 10.04
C ASP A 222 17.22 -0.43 10.11
N ARG A 223 16.19 -1.25 10.33
CA ARG A 223 16.31 -2.71 10.44
C ARG A 223 16.40 -3.35 9.06
N GLU A 224 17.18 -4.42 8.96
CA GLU A 224 17.35 -5.13 7.69
C GLU A 224 16.10 -5.92 7.29
N ARG A 225 15.39 -6.47 8.27
CA ARG A 225 14.16 -7.25 8.04
C ARG A 225 13.14 -6.98 9.13
N SER A 226 11.90 -6.78 8.70
CA SER A 226 10.69 -6.92 9.50
C SER A 226 9.83 -8.00 8.85
N THR A 227 9.10 -8.79 9.62
CA THR A 227 8.18 -9.79 9.07
C THR A 227 6.78 -9.22 8.89
N HIS A 228 5.98 -9.82 8.02
CA HIS A 228 4.58 -9.43 7.84
C HIS A 228 3.79 -9.44 9.17
N PRO A 229 3.87 -10.48 10.03
CA PRO A 229 3.21 -10.46 11.34
C PRO A 229 3.65 -9.31 12.25
N GLU A 230 4.93 -8.92 12.25
CA GLU A 230 5.42 -7.77 13.03
C GLU A 230 4.77 -6.46 12.54
N LEU A 231 4.72 -6.26 11.21
CA LEU A 231 4.11 -5.06 10.61
C LEU A 231 2.61 -5.00 10.89
N VAL A 232 1.90 -6.12 10.74
CA VAL A 232 0.46 -6.22 11.02
C VAL A 232 0.18 -5.95 12.51
N ALA A 233 0.96 -6.54 13.41
CA ALA A 233 0.80 -6.34 14.85
C ALA A 233 0.94 -4.86 15.23
N PHE A 234 1.97 -4.17 14.70
CA PHE A 234 2.17 -2.75 14.95
C PHE A 234 1.07 -1.89 14.30
N ALA A 235 0.66 -2.18 13.06
CA ALA A 235 -0.41 -1.45 12.40
C ALA A 235 -1.76 -1.54 13.15
N CYS A 236 -2.06 -2.72 13.71
CA CYS A 236 -3.23 -2.99 14.53
C CYS A 236 -3.18 -2.26 15.87
N ASN A 237 -2.03 -2.30 16.56
CA ASN A 237 -1.85 -1.73 17.89
C ASN A 237 -0.51 -0.99 18.05
N PRO A 238 -0.39 0.25 17.52
CA PRO A 238 0.85 1.01 17.58
C PRO A 238 1.29 1.33 19.02
N SER A 239 0.32 1.49 19.93
CA SER A 239 0.54 1.82 21.34
C SER A 239 1.16 0.67 22.15
N ALA A 240 0.99 -0.59 21.73
CA ALA A 240 1.64 -1.70 22.42
C ALA A 240 3.18 -1.65 22.33
N GLY A 241 3.72 -1.01 21.28
CA GLY A 241 5.16 -0.86 21.08
C GLY A 241 5.81 0.20 21.96
N THR A 242 5.05 1.13 22.55
CA THR A 242 5.61 2.17 23.43
C THR A 242 5.79 1.69 24.86
N GLY A 243 5.32 0.48 25.21
CA GLY A 243 5.37 -0.06 26.58
C GLY A 243 4.37 0.61 27.54
N GLU A 244 3.61 1.59 27.05
CA GLU A 244 2.57 2.29 27.79
C GLU A 244 1.21 1.76 27.34
N LEU A 245 0.42 1.21 28.29
CA LEU A 245 -1.01 1.11 28.08
C LEU A 245 -1.51 2.50 27.70
N PRO A 246 -2.32 2.68 26.64
CA PRO A 246 -2.90 3.98 26.31
C PRO A 246 -3.79 4.40 27.47
N THR A 247 -3.19 5.12 28.41
CA THR A 247 -3.79 5.57 29.66
C THR A 247 -4.45 6.94 29.47
N THR A 248 -4.23 7.57 28.31
CA THR A 248 -4.76 8.91 27.99
C THR A 248 -5.34 9.00 26.58
N ALA A 249 -6.38 9.84 26.47
CA ALA A 249 -7.05 10.25 25.24
C ALA A 249 -6.13 11.10 24.33
N SER A 250 -5.29 10.46 23.51
CA SER A 250 -4.42 11.14 22.55
C SER A 250 -5.03 11.22 21.15
N PRO A 251 -4.91 12.34 20.41
CA PRO A 251 -5.43 12.44 19.06
C PRO A 251 -4.95 11.31 18.14
N GLY A 252 -5.87 10.66 17.43
CA GLY A 252 -5.60 9.50 16.57
C GLY A 252 -5.70 8.14 17.27
N ASN A 253 -5.82 8.10 18.60
CA ASN A 253 -6.14 6.86 19.32
C ASN A 253 -7.59 6.43 19.08
N ARG A 254 -7.82 5.13 19.25
CA ARG A 254 -9.17 4.55 19.18
C ARG A 254 -9.96 4.97 20.40
N CYS A 255 -11.18 5.44 20.18
CA CYS A 255 -12.18 5.58 21.24
C CYS A 255 -12.45 4.20 21.87
N PRO A 256 -12.40 4.04 23.19
CA PRO A 256 -12.62 2.75 23.84
C PRO A 256 -14.08 2.25 23.75
N LEU A 257 -15.03 3.13 23.37
CA LEU A 257 -16.44 2.77 23.20
C LEU A 257 -16.69 2.27 21.78
N CYS A 258 -16.45 3.11 20.78
CA CYS A 258 -16.78 2.80 19.38
C CYS A 258 -15.61 2.24 18.55
N GLY A 259 -14.40 2.22 19.10
CA GLY A 259 -13.19 1.76 18.40
C GLY A 259 -12.70 2.67 17.27
N PHE A 260 -13.37 3.80 16.99
CA PHE A 260 -12.97 4.74 15.94
C PHE A 260 -11.75 5.55 16.37
N PRO A 261 -10.72 5.67 15.51
CA PRO A 261 -9.67 6.66 15.69
C PRO A 261 -10.29 8.06 15.72
N THR A 262 -9.99 8.83 16.74
CA THR A 262 -10.51 10.19 16.87
C THR A 262 -9.40 11.18 17.18
N HIS A 263 -9.39 12.29 16.45
CA HIS A 263 -8.57 13.46 16.80
C HIS A 263 -9.31 14.40 17.77
N SER A 264 -10.57 14.09 18.06
CA SER A 264 -11.48 14.88 18.89
C SER A 264 -11.99 14.01 20.03
N PHE A 265 -11.12 13.76 21.00
CA PHE A 265 -11.54 13.20 22.28
C PHE A 265 -12.33 14.27 23.05
N ALA A 266 -13.34 13.82 23.82
CA ALA A 266 -14.02 14.71 24.74
C ALA A 266 -12.98 15.27 25.73
N PRO A 267 -12.89 16.60 25.90
CA PRO A 267 -11.78 17.23 26.63
C PRO A 267 -11.79 16.88 28.12
N GLU A 268 -12.95 16.53 28.69
CA GLU A 268 -13.13 16.29 30.12
C GLU A 268 -14.14 15.14 30.35
N PRO A 269 -13.77 13.88 30.06
CA PRO A 269 -14.66 12.72 30.16
C PRO A 269 -15.08 12.42 31.61
N GLU A 270 -14.28 12.82 32.59
CA GLU A 270 -14.62 12.78 34.03
C GLU A 270 -15.70 13.79 34.42
N ARG A 271 -15.92 14.83 33.61
CA ARG A 271 -16.97 15.84 33.82
C ARG A 271 -18.27 15.50 33.10
N LEU A 272 -18.37 14.31 32.49
CA LEU A 272 -19.65 13.78 32.04
C LEU A 272 -20.60 13.63 33.24
N PRO A 273 -21.91 13.88 33.07
CA PRO A 273 -22.85 13.68 34.16
C PRO A 273 -22.79 12.24 34.70
N PRO A 274 -22.88 12.01 36.02
CA PRO A 274 -22.76 10.67 36.62
C PRO A 274 -23.73 9.64 36.01
N GLU A 275 -24.94 10.07 35.65
CA GLU A 275 -25.92 9.24 34.95
C GLU A 275 -25.48 8.79 33.55
N VAL A 276 -24.72 9.62 32.82
CA VAL A 276 -24.15 9.27 31.51
C VAL A 276 -23.03 8.24 31.71
N ILE A 277 -22.15 8.47 32.70
CA ILE A 277 -21.06 7.54 33.03
C ILE A 277 -21.63 6.16 33.41
N ALA A 278 -22.70 6.13 34.20
CA ALA A 278 -23.35 4.88 34.60
C ALA A 278 -23.95 4.11 33.41
N GLU A 279 -24.56 4.80 32.44
CA GLU A 279 -25.07 4.13 31.23
C GLU A 279 -23.92 3.59 30.35
N ILE A 280 -22.87 4.39 30.14
CA ILE A 280 -21.68 3.92 29.41
C ILE A 280 -21.07 2.69 30.10
N ALA A 281 -20.97 2.69 31.43
CA ALA A 281 -20.41 1.56 32.18
C ALA A 281 -21.28 0.29 32.12
N LYS A 282 -22.60 0.40 31.87
CA LYS A 282 -23.46 -0.76 31.61
C LYS A 282 -23.14 -1.39 30.27
N ASP A 283 -22.99 -0.57 29.23
CA ASP A 283 -22.73 -1.03 27.87
C ASP A 283 -21.26 -1.47 27.70
N PHE A 284 -20.35 -0.83 28.44
CA PHE A 284 -18.90 -1.05 28.39
C PHE A 284 -18.32 -1.24 29.81
N PRO A 285 -18.48 -2.43 30.43
CA PRO A 285 -18.09 -2.66 31.84
C PRO A 285 -16.60 -2.51 32.16
N ARG A 286 -15.74 -2.54 31.13
CA ARG A 286 -14.28 -2.40 31.28
C ARG A 286 -13.80 -0.96 31.07
N TRP A 287 -14.69 -0.05 30.69
CA TRP A 287 -14.34 1.34 30.43
C TRP A 287 -14.23 2.15 31.73
N GLN A 288 -13.27 3.06 31.78
CA GLN A 288 -13.09 4.04 32.84
C GLN A 288 -13.01 5.46 32.27
N PRO A 289 -13.50 6.49 32.98
CA PRO A 289 -13.45 7.89 32.50
C PRO A 289 -12.06 8.37 32.11
N SER A 290 -11.02 7.91 32.81
CA SER A 290 -9.60 8.22 32.52
C SER A 290 -9.15 7.76 31.14
N GLN A 291 -9.78 6.74 30.55
CA GLN A 291 -9.49 6.25 29.21
C GLN A 291 -10.07 7.15 28.10
N GLY A 292 -10.94 8.09 28.47
CA GLY A 292 -11.62 9.01 27.57
C GLY A 292 -12.57 8.35 26.57
N LEU A 293 -13.14 9.16 25.69
CA LEU A 293 -14.04 8.74 24.61
C LEU A 293 -14.09 9.83 23.52
N CYS A 294 -14.46 9.47 22.29
CA CYS A 294 -14.62 10.47 21.22
C CYS A 294 -15.81 11.39 21.51
N ARG A 295 -15.75 12.60 20.96
CA ARG A 295 -16.82 13.59 21.07
C ARG A 295 -18.17 13.04 20.60
N GLN A 296 -18.20 12.25 19.53
CA GLN A 296 -19.45 11.68 18.99
C GLN A 296 -20.10 10.68 19.98
N CYS A 297 -19.31 9.82 20.64
CA CYS A 297 -19.83 8.93 21.67
C CYS A 297 -20.32 9.74 22.89
N ALA A 298 -19.59 10.78 23.29
CA ALA A 298 -20.01 11.64 24.39
C ALA A 298 -21.36 12.32 24.07
N ASP A 299 -21.47 12.91 22.88
CA ASP A 299 -22.69 13.59 22.40
C ASP A 299 -23.86 12.61 22.30
N LEU A 300 -23.64 11.37 21.82
CA LEU A 300 -24.66 10.34 21.69
C LEU A 300 -25.28 9.97 23.04
N TYR A 301 -24.45 9.66 24.03
CA TYR A 301 -24.95 9.27 25.36
C TYR A 301 -25.59 10.45 26.10
N GLN A 302 -25.07 11.67 25.93
CA GLN A 302 -25.69 12.87 26.47
C GLN A 302 -27.08 13.13 25.85
N ALA A 303 -27.20 13.02 24.52
CA ALA A 303 -28.47 13.20 23.82
C ALA A 303 -29.51 12.14 24.20
N HIS A 304 -29.09 10.89 24.39
CA HIS A 304 -29.96 9.82 24.87
C HIS A 304 -30.49 10.13 26.29
N GLN A 305 -29.63 10.60 27.20
CA GLN A 305 -30.05 11.00 28.55
C GLN A 305 -31.02 12.18 28.55
N VAL A 306 -30.76 13.22 27.74
CA VAL A 306 -31.69 14.36 27.59
C VAL A 306 -33.05 13.89 27.08
N SER A 307 -33.06 13.01 26.08
CA SER A 307 -34.30 12.44 25.51
C SER A 307 -35.07 11.61 26.56
N MET A 308 -34.37 10.78 27.34
CA MET A 308 -34.98 9.97 28.41
C MET A 308 -35.53 10.84 29.56
N ARG A 309 -34.87 11.96 29.89
CA ARG A 309 -35.38 12.93 30.88
C ARG A 309 -36.62 13.65 30.36
N ALA A 310 -36.60 14.12 29.12
CA ALA A 310 -37.75 14.75 28.48
C ALA A 310 -38.96 13.80 28.44
N ALA A 311 -38.74 12.53 28.08
CA ALA A 311 -39.78 11.51 28.06
C ALA A 311 -40.43 11.24 29.43
N LYS A 312 -39.65 11.35 30.52
CA LYS A 312 -40.16 11.21 31.90
C LYS A 312 -40.90 12.45 32.41
N GLN A 313 -40.68 13.61 31.79
CA GLN A 313 -41.31 14.89 32.15
C GLN A 313 -42.58 15.17 31.33
N LEU A 314 -42.85 14.38 30.29
CA LEU A 314 -44.11 14.43 29.56
C LEU A 314 -45.25 13.91 30.47
N PRO A 315 -46.34 14.67 30.64
CA PRO A 315 -47.49 14.20 31.41
C PRO A 315 -48.13 12.99 30.70
N GLY A 316 -48.07 11.82 31.34
CA GLY A 316 -48.71 10.58 30.87
C GLY A 316 -47.85 9.30 30.90
N ALA A 317 -46.54 9.38 31.14
CA ALA A 317 -45.67 8.20 31.17
C ALA A 317 -45.62 7.53 32.55
N HIS A 318 -46.64 6.73 32.89
CA HIS A 318 -46.52 5.71 33.95
C HIS A 318 -45.99 4.39 33.39
N PRO A 319 -45.06 3.70 34.09
CA PRO A 319 -44.58 2.39 33.68
C PRO A 319 -45.61 1.34 34.11
N GLY A 320 -46.42 0.86 33.17
CA GLY A 320 -47.31 -0.26 33.45
C GLY A 320 -48.56 -0.28 32.58
N SER A 321 -48.41 -0.69 31.33
CA SER A 321 -49.46 -1.41 30.59
C SER A 321 -48.80 -2.17 29.46
N ARG A 322 -48.57 -3.46 29.68
CA ARG A 322 -48.48 -4.42 28.58
C ARG A 322 -49.91 -4.66 28.12
N CYS A 323 -50.19 -4.29 26.89
CA CYS A 323 -50.98 -5.03 25.90
C CYS A 323 -50.56 -4.50 24.53
#